data_AF-A0A3B0V3G3-F1
#
_entry.id   AF-A0A3B0V3G3-F1
#
_cell.length_a   1.000
_cell.length_b   1.000
_cell.length_c   1.000
_cell.angle_alpha   90.00
_cell.angle_beta   90.00
_cell.angle_gamma   90.00
#
_symmetry.space_group_name_H-M   'P 1'
#
loop_
_entity.id
_entity.type
_entity.pdbx_description
1 polymer ?
#
loop_
_entity_poly.entity_id
_entity_poly.type
_entity_poly.pdbx_seq_one_letter_code
_entity_poly.pdbx_strand_id
1 'polypeptide(L)'
;RAKKFEFEELEEKKIVAEEVDDYKNQELQVALVKEGITQLPTGYRLVLSLYLLEGYDHKEISEVLGISESTSKSQYNRAKAKLRGLIKSKNYNTGYAR
;
A
#
# COMPACT_ATOMS: atom_id res chain seq x y z
N ARG A 1 11.75 -35.03 -36.64
CA ARG A 1 13.08 -34.75 -36.03
C ARG A 1 12.82 -33.72 -34.91
N ALA A 2 12.85 -34.15 -33.65
CA ALA A 2 12.45 -33.31 -32.52
C ALA A 2 13.44 -32.16 -32.34
N LYS A 3 12.91 -30.94 -32.21
CA LYS A 3 13.69 -29.73 -31.92
C LYS A 3 14.12 -29.83 -30.46
N LYS A 4 15.41 -30.12 -30.25
CA LYS A 4 16.05 -30.16 -28.94
C LYS A 4 15.97 -28.73 -28.38
N PHE A 5 15.12 -28.52 -27.40
CA PHE A 5 15.14 -27.29 -26.60
C PHE A 5 16.39 -27.39 -25.72
N GLU A 6 17.38 -26.56 -26.01
CA GLU A 6 18.50 -26.33 -25.11
C GLU A 6 17.93 -25.64 -23.87
N PHE A 7 17.91 -26.37 -22.76
CA PHE A 7 17.72 -25.77 -21.44
C PHE A 7 18.97 -24.96 -21.15
N GLU A 8 18.86 -23.64 -21.25
CA GLU A 8 19.86 -22.73 -20.74
C GLU A 8 19.75 -22.79 -19.21
N GLU A 9 20.74 -23.46 -18.60
CA GLU A 9 20.88 -23.61 -17.17
C GLU A 9 21.06 -22.21 -16.59
N LEU A 10 20.01 -21.67 -15.97
CA LEU A 10 20.06 -20.38 -15.30
C LEU A 10 21.11 -20.49 -14.19
N GLU A 11 22.29 -19.93 -14.43
CA GLU A 11 23.30 -19.70 -13.40
C GLU A 11 22.59 -19.10 -12.18
N GLU A 12 22.73 -19.74 -11.02
CA GLU A 12 22.32 -19.21 -9.73
C GLU A 12 23.02 -17.86 -9.55
N LYS A 13 22.35 -16.80 -10.01
CA LYS A 13 22.78 -15.44 -9.84
C LYS A 13 22.87 -15.25 -8.34
N LYS A 14 24.08 -15.05 -7.82
CA LYS A 14 24.32 -14.58 -6.45
C LYS A 14 23.57 -13.27 -6.28
N ILE A 15 22.30 -13.34 -5.88
CA ILE A 15 21.53 -12.19 -5.42
C ILE A 15 22.24 -11.78 -4.13
N VAL A 16 22.87 -10.61 -4.18
CA VAL A 16 23.70 -10.07 -3.13
C VAL A 16 22.85 -9.93 -1.87
N ALA A 17 23.33 -10.46 -0.74
CA ALA A 17 22.61 -10.52 0.54
C ALA A 17 22.03 -9.17 1.02
N GLU A 18 22.55 -8.07 0.49
CA GLU A 18 22.13 -6.69 0.77
C GLU A 18 20.81 -6.31 0.08
N GLU A 19 20.57 -6.78 -1.15
CA GLU A 19 19.31 -6.49 -1.88
C GLU A 19 18.13 -7.25 -1.27
N VAL A 20 18.36 -8.47 -0.77
CA VAL A 20 17.31 -9.33 -0.19
C VAL A 20 16.73 -8.77 1.12
N ASP A 21 17.50 -7.98 1.87
CA ASP A 21 17.04 -7.35 3.12
C ASP A 21 16.14 -6.14 2.84
N ASP A 22 16.47 -5.35 1.81
CA ASP A 22 15.67 -4.18 1.42
C ASP A 22 14.29 -4.57 0.89
N TYR A 23 14.20 -5.64 0.07
CA TYR A 23 12.91 -6.17 -0.39
C TYR A 23 12.02 -6.63 0.77
N LYS A 24 12.58 -7.33 1.77
CA LYS A 24 11.82 -7.76 2.95
C LYS A 24 11.32 -6.57 3.76
N ASN A 25 12.14 -5.54 3.93
CA ASN A 25 11.73 -4.33 4.63
C ASN A 25 10.59 -3.60 3.89
N GLN A 26 10.68 -3.50 2.56
CA GLN A 26 9.61 -2.95 1.73
C GLN A 26 8.31 -3.76 1.85
N GLU A 27 8.37 -5.10 1.78
CA GLU A 27 7.19 -5.96 1.95
C GLU A 27 6.51 -5.76 3.31
N LEU A 28 7.31 -5.64 4.38
CA LEU A 28 6.81 -5.35 5.72
C LEU A 28 6.14 -3.98 5.80
N GLN A 29 6.74 -2.94 5.20
CA GLN A 29 6.14 -1.61 5.15
C GLN A 29 4.82 -1.61 4.37
N VAL A 30 4.76 -2.31 3.25
CA VAL A 30 3.54 -2.47 2.46
C VAL A 30 2.47 -3.20 3.28
N ALA A 31 2.83 -4.26 4.00
CA ALA A 31 1.91 -4.99 4.86
C ALA A 31 1.34 -4.10 5.98
N LEU A 32 2.18 -3.28 6.62
CA LEU A 32 1.75 -2.31 7.64
C LEU A 32 0.76 -1.28 7.09
N VAL A 33 1.01 -0.75 5.88
CA VAL A 33 0.09 0.17 5.22
C VAL A 33 -1.24 -0.51 4.90
N LYS A 34 -1.22 -1.71 4.32
CA LYS A 34 -2.42 -2.49 4.00
C LYS A 34 -3.26 -2.74 5.25
N GLU A 35 -2.65 -3.19 6.33
CA GLU A 35 -3.34 -3.42 7.60
C GLU A 35 -3.85 -2.12 8.23
N GLY A 36 -3.10 -1.01 8.10
CA GLY A 36 -3.57 0.30 8.53
C GLY A 36 -4.83 0.76 7.78
N ILE A 37 -4.91 0.50 6.46
CA ILE A 37 -6.07 0.83 5.63
C ILE A 37 -7.31 0.04 6.07
N THR A 38 -7.17 -1.25 6.43
CA THR A 38 -8.30 -2.07 6.90
C THR A 38 -8.85 -1.63 8.26
N GLN A 39 -8.09 -0.85 9.03
CA GLN A 39 -8.54 -0.28 10.31
C GLN A 39 -9.19 1.11 10.18
N LEU A 40 -9.20 1.69 8.97
CA LEU A 40 -9.89 2.96 8.74
C LEU A 40 -11.42 2.76 8.76
N PRO A 41 -12.19 3.74 9.25
CA PRO A 41 -13.64 3.79 9.06
C PRO A 41 -14.01 3.66 7.58
N THR A 42 -15.15 3.03 7.28
CA THR A 42 -15.54 2.67 5.90
C THR A 42 -15.45 3.83 4.91
N GLY A 43 -16.04 4.99 5.22
CA GLY A 43 -15.97 6.15 4.32
C GLY A 43 -14.54 6.62 4.05
N TYR A 44 -13.69 6.63 5.09
CA TYR A 44 -12.29 7.05 4.97
C TYR A 44 -11.52 6.07 4.09
N ARG A 45 -11.75 4.77 4.27
CA ARG A 45 -11.15 3.70 3.46
C ARG A 45 -11.54 3.84 2.00
N LEU A 46 -12.83 3.96 1.71
CA LEU A 46 -13.35 4.08 0.34
C LEU A 46 -12.77 5.29 -0.37
N VAL A 47 -12.85 6.47 0.24
CA VAL A 47 -12.31 7.70 -0.35
C VAL A 47 -10.80 7.61 -0.56
N LEU A 48 -10.05 7.07 0.40
CA LEU A 48 -8.60 6.91 0.29
C LEU A 48 -8.22 5.93 -0.83
N SER A 49 -8.91 4.80 -0.93
CA SER A 49 -8.67 3.77 -1.96
C SER A 49 -8.99 4.30 -3.36
N LEU A 50 -10.16 4.91 -3.55
CA LEU A 50 -10.54 5.47 -4.85
C LEU A 50 -9.56 6.54 -5.32
N TYR A 51 -9.11 7.41 -4.41
CA TYR A 51 -8.20 8.49 -4.76
C TYR A 51 -6.77 8.00 -5.04
N LEU A 52 -6.19 7.17 -4.14
CA LEU A 52 -4.77 6.81 -4.23
C LEU A 52 -4.49 5.56 -5.06
N LEU A 53 -5.43 4.62 -5.14
CA LEU A 53 -5.23 3.32 -5.79
C LEU A 53 -5.89 3.27 -7.16
N GLU A 54 -7.12 3.79 -7.25
CA GLU A 54 -7.89 3.79 -8.49
C GLU A 54 -7.69 5.07 -9.32
N GLY A 55 -7.10 6.12 -8.73
CA GLY A 55 -6.74 7.36 -9.42
C GLY A 55 -7.89 8.35 -9.64
N TYR A 56 -9.01 8.18 -8.95
CA TYR A 56 -10.18 9.07 -9.08
C TYR A 56 -9.91 10.43 -8.43
N ASP A 57 -10.46 11.50 -9.00
CA ASP A 57 -10.48 12.79 -8.35
C ASP A 57 -11.64 12.93 -7.33
N HIS A 58 -11.65 14.01 -6.54
CA HIS A 58 -12.68 14.19 -5.51
C HIS A 58 -14.09 14.40 -6.07
N LYS A 59 -14.21 14.92 -7.29
CA LYS A 59 -15.48 15.14 -7.96
C LYS A 59 -16.07 13.80 -8.39
N GLU A 60 -15.29 12.96 -9.05
CA GLU A 60 -15.71 11.60 -9.45
C GLU A 60 -16.08 10.75 -8.22
N ILE A 61 -15.29 10.82 -7.14
CA ILE A 61 -15.60 10.13 -5.88
C ILE A 61 -16.93 10.62 -5.28
N SER A 62 -17.21 11.92 -5.39
CA SER A 62 -18.46 12.50 -4.87
C SER A 62 -19.69 11.93 -5.59
N GLU A 63 -19.58 11.74 -6.91
CA GLU A 63 -20.61 11.15 -7.75
C GLU A 63 -20.80 9.65 -7.46
N VAL A 64 -19.70 8.89 -7.35
CA VAL A 64 -19.72 7.44 -7.07
C VAL A 64 -20.30 7.11 -5.69
N LEU A 65 -19.95 7.90 -4.67
CA LEU A 65 -20.34 7.62 -3.28
C LEU A 65 -21.60 8.38 -2.83
N GLY A 66 -22.15 9.27 -3.65
CA GLY A 66 -23.30 10.10 -3.28
C GLY A 66 -23.03 11.05 -2.11
N ILE A 67 -21.79 11.53 -1.97
CA ILE A 67 -21.38 12.50 -0.95
C ILE A 67 -20.98 13.82 -1.60
N SER A 68 -20.84 14.90 -0.84
CA SER A 68 -20.31 16.15 -1.41
C SER A 68 -18.80 16.07 -1.69
N GLU A 69 -18.31 16.82 -2.66
CA GLU A 69 -16.87 16.92 -2.96
C GLU A 69 -16.06 17.41 -1.74
N SER A 70 -16.62 18.33 -0.93
CA SER A 70 -16.00 18.80 0.31
C SER A 70 -15.95 17.71 1.39
N THR A 71 -16.97 16.85 1.44
CA THR A 71 -16.96 15.62 2.26
C THR A 71 -15.85 14.68 1.78
N SER A 72 -15.70 14.43 0.47
CA SER A 72 -14.62 13.61 -0.08
C SER A 72 -13.23 14.14 0.33
N LYS A 73 -12.96 15.43 0.12
CA LYS A 73 -11.69 16.07 0.53
C LYS A 73 -11.41 15.95 2.02
N SER A 74 -12.41 16.20 2.87
CA SER A 74 -12.25 16.14 4.33
C SER A 74 -12.06 14.71 4.83
N GLN A 75 -12.79 13.73 4.28
CA GLN A 75 -12.60 12.32 4.60
C GLN A 75 -11.21 11.84 4.17
N TYR A 76 -10.74 12.19 2.97
CA TYR A 76 -9.39 11.85 2.51
C TYR A 76 -8.29 12.38 3.44
N ASN A 77 -8.38 13.64 3.86
CA ASN A 77 -7.40 14.23 4.77
C ASN A 77 -7.41 13.57 6.15
N ARG A 78 -8.59 13.28 6.69
CA ARG A 78 -8.74 12.56 7.97
C ARG A 78 -8.28 11.11 7.85
N ALA A 79 -8.52 10.45 6.72
CA ALA A 79 -8.05 9.10 6.42
C ALA A 79 -6.51 9.04 6.45
N LYS A 80 -5.83 9.95 5.74
CA LYS A 80 -4.37 10.06 5.75
C LYS A 80 -3.81 10.29 7.15
N ALA A 81 -4.39 11.22 7.91
CA ALA A 81 -3.95 11.51 9.27
C ALA A 81 -4.09 10.28 10.19
N LYS A 82 -5.25 9.60 10.12
CA LYS A 82 -5.51 8.40 10.92
C LYS A 82 -4.58 7.23 10.53
N LEU A 83 -4.38 7.00 9.23
CA LEU A 83 -3.48 5.96 8.73
C LEU A 83 -2.04 6.17 9.24
N ARG A 84 -1.53 7.40 9.16
CA ARG A 84 -0.20 7.73 9.71
C ARG A 84 -0.11 7.48 11.20
N GLY A 85 -1.16 7.80 11.96
CA GLY A 85 -1.23 7.52 13.40
C GLY A 85 -1.17 6.02 13.69
N LEU A 86 -1.92 5.21 12.95
CA LEU A 86 -1.93 3.74 13.08
C LEU A 86 -0.57 3.13 12.78
N ILE A 87 0.07 3.56 11.69
CA ILE A 87 1.40 3.06 11.30
C ILE A 87 2.45 3.46 12.34
N LYS A 88 2.46 4.73 12.79
CA LYS A 88 3.39 5.19 13.83
C LYS A 88 3.23 4.38 15.11
N SER A 89 1.99 4.19 15.59
CA SER A 89 1.72 3.40 16.80
C SER A 89 2.24 1.97 16.68
N LYS A 90 2.10 1.34 15.52
CA LYS A 90 2.66 0.00 15.27
C LYS A 90 4.17 -0.01 15.21
N ASN A 91 4.80 0.99 14.58
CA ASN A 91 6.25 1.11 14.55
C ASN A 91 6.85 1.28 15.96
N TYR A 92 6.17 2.01 16.86
CA TYR A 92 6.56 2.09 18.27
C TYR A 92 6.41 0.74 18.99
N ASN A 93 5.32 0.00 18.75
CA ASN A 93 5.08 -1.29 19.40
C ASN A 93 5.94 -2.45 18.87
N THR A 94 6.43 -2.35 17.64
CA THR A 94 7.25 -3.38 16.98
C THR A 94 8.76 -3.13 17.15
N GLY A 95 9.16 -2.04 17.81
CA GLY A 95 10.56 -1.75 18.11
C GLY A 95 11.40 -1.27 16.92
N TYR A 96 10.79 -1.04 15.75
CA TYR A 96 11.46 -0.50 14.56
C TYR A 96 11.73 1.00 14.63
N ALA A 97 11.29 1.68 15.69
CA ALA A 97 11.70 3.05 15.98
C ALA A 97 13.11 3.07 16.62
N ARG A 98 14.14 2.79 15.83
CA ARG A 98 15.53 3.16 16.13
C ARG A 98 16.17 3.81 14.92
#